data_AF-A0A8H5KJH8-F1
#
_entry.id   AF-A0A8H5KJH8-F1
#
_cell.length_a   1.000
_cell.length_b   1.000
_cell.length_c   1.000
_cell.angle_alpha   90.00
_cell.angle_beta   90.00
_cell.angle_gamma   90.00
#
_symmetry.space_group_name_H-M   'P 1'
#
loop_
_entity.id
_entity.type
_entity.pdbx_description
1 polymer ?
#
loop_
_entity_poly.entity_id
_entity_poly.type
_entity_poly.pdbx_seq_one_letter_code
_entity_poly.pdbx_strand_id
1 'polypeptide(L)'
;MPVDYSKWDALELSDDSDIEVHPNVDKRSFIRAKQNQIHQERQHRKLQIETYKYERVVNDGLLKRISGLLASLRAHASEAVTRNPAEVAFQAVMESAGDPKDDKPPSPPEGVHAQEKEQPSYTKMMATLLDQVNKALDEKKPENRYEAMISEIQSHEDKVMELQKQLVAKLEELQKEEGRKITSEGIHTGFDSSHVAKSKPEEKKDSTQVELLNPSFAEASSSSAPGSQDVKVDDDSDIESSPAGKKFGTIKANDYAASLQFLSQNPQLLIERETDGLLVQAFDAALENKDELSRQLVHQALLLQYCRALGKDGVGLFFKRITTKGHQAQDVFYKDVQDTYMKIRTRSREILAERAKEGQAEGIEQIQLHAVEPGTVINIKVPSADSEDPEEQEARKIFESFKPEMRKALETGNLDEVNKVLGEMKIDEAEELVGLFGEANILSLEEEIIDATTEEGKQQLKEIEAAASVDKKEEYGDPDPAMGPHIALLMAAVRKKKVTEDALRGY
;
A
#
# COMPACT_ATOMS: atom_id res chain seq x y z
N MET A 1 -18.36 16.23 -56.83
CA MET A 1 -19.26 17.05 -56.00
C MET A 1 -18.42 17.63 -54.87
N PRO A 2 -18.50 18.94 -54.57
CA PRO A 2 -17.86 19.50 -53.39
C PRO A 2 -18.40 18.80 -52.14
N VAL A 3 -17.53 18.49 -51.18
CA VAL A 3 -17.94 17.96 -49.88
C VAL A 3 -18.57 19.10 -49.09
N ASP A 4 -19.79 18.90 -48.59
CA ASP A 4 -20.51 19.93 -47.82
C ASP A 4 -20.29 19.72 -46.31
N TYR A 5 -19.82 20.77 -45.65
CA TYR A 5 -19.56 20.84 -44.21
C TYR A 5 -20.50 21.80 -43.47
N SER A 6 -21.55 22.32 -44.15
CA SER A 6 -22.51 23.30 -43.63
C SER A 6 -23.21 22.90 -42.32
N LYS A 7 -23.25 21.59 -42.01
CA LYS A 7 -23.72 21.07 -40.73
C LYS A 7 -23.02 21.74 -39.53
N TRP A 8 -21.72 22.03 -39.64
CA TRP A 8 -20.93 22.58 -38.53
C TRP A 8 -20.98 24.11 -38.43
N ASP A 9 -21.60 24.80 -39.39
CA ASP A 9 -21.79 26.26 -39.33
C ASP A 9 -22.77 26.67 -38.22
N ALA A 10 -23.55 25.72 -37.70
CA ALA A 10 -24.58 25.95 -36.68
C ALA A 10 -24.14 25.60 -35.24
N LEU A 11 -22.84 25.54 -34.97
CA LEU A 11 -22.31 25.28 -33.62
C LEU A 11 -22.50 26.49 -32.70
N GLU A 12 -23.09 26.28 -31.52
CA GLU A 12 -23.24 27.33 -30.50
C GLU A 12 -22.38 27.02 -29.27
N LEU A 13 -21.20 27.65 -29.23
CA LEU A 13 -20.25 27.58 -28.14
C LEU A 13 -20.58 28.65 -27.10
N SER A 14 -20.91 28.23 -25.88
CA SER A 14 -21.23 29.15 -24.77
C SER A 14 -19.99 29.79 -24.14
N ASP A 15 -18.83 29.14 -24.23
CA ASP A 15 -17.54 29.62 -23.72
C ASP A 15 -16.55 29.82 -24.89
N ASP A 16 -16.95 30.65 -25.85
CA ASP A 16 -16.10 30.99 -26.99
C ASP A 16 -15.02 32.00 -26.57
N SER A 17 -13.80 31.51 -26.37
CA SER A 17 -12.65 32.34 -26.00
C SER A 17 -12.16 33.23 -27.14
N ASP A 18 -12.56 32.98 -28.38
CA ASP A 18 -12.07 33.72 -29.56
C ASP A 18 -12.98 34.90 -29.94
N ILE A 19 -14.00 35.16 -29.12
CA ILE A 19 -14.90 36.28 -29.34
C ILE A 19 -14.13 37.61 -29.33
N GLU A 20 -14.22 38.34 -30.45
CA GLU A 20 -13.71 39.70 -30.57
C GLU A 20 -14.65 40.63 -29.80
N VAL A 21 -14.14 41.19 -28.71
CA VAL A 21 -14.87 42.15 -27.89
C VAL A 21 -14.27 43.53 -28.11
N HIS A 22 -15.10 44.56 -28.01
CA HIS A 22 -14.64 45.94 -28.10
C HIS A 22 -13.52 46.21 -27.06
N PRO A 23 -12.46 46.98 -27.39
CA PRO A 23 -11.32 47.22 -26.50
C PRO A 23 -11.64 47.73 -25.08
N ASN A 24 -12.82 48.33 -24.88
CA ASN A 24 -13.29 48.86 -23.58
C ASN A 24 -14.10 47.87 -22.75
N VAL A 25 -14.37 46.67 -23.24
CA VAL A 25 -15.16 45.65 -22.54
C VAL A 25 -14.21 44.57 -22.04
N ASP A 26 -14.31 44.22 -20.77
CA ASP A 26 -13.57 43.09 -20.23
C ASP A 26 -14.08 41.78 -20.84
N LYS A 27 -13.20 41.13 -21.59
CA LYS A 27 -13.49 39.88 -22.30
C LYS A 27 -14.00 38.78 -21.38
N ARG A 28 -13.47 38.67 -20.16
CA ARG A 28 -13.84 37.57 -19.23
C ARG A 28 -15.26 37.72 -18.70
N SER A 29 -15.62 38.92 -18.26
CA SER A 29 -16.99 39.20 -17.79
C SER A 29 -18.01 39.14 -18.93
N PHE A 30 -17.63 39.58 -20.13
CA PHE A 30 -18.48 39.47 -21.32
C PHE A 30 -18.77 38.02 -21.70
N ILE A 31 -17.75 37.14 -21.76
CA ILE A 31 -17.93 35.72 -22.06
C ILE A 31 -18.86 35.07 -21.03
N ARG A 32 -18.65 35.33 -19.72
CA ARG A 32 -19.52 34.80 -18.67
C ARG A 32 -20.96 35.31 -18.77
N ALA A 33 -21.15 36.59 -19.08
CA ALA A 33 -22.48 37.15 -19.27
C ALA A 33 -23.20 36.53 -20.48
N LYS A 34 -22.48 36.37 -21.60
CA LYS A 34 -22.99 35.71 -22.81
C LYS A 34 -23.31 34.23 -22.57
N GLN A 35 -22.46 33.51 -21.84
CA GLN A 35 -22.70 32.14 -21.40
C GLN A 35 -24.01 32.05 -20.60
N ASN A 36 -24.17 32.90 -19.59
CA ASN A 36 -25.39 32.93 -18.77
C ASN A 36 -26.64 33.26 -19.60
N GLN A 37 -26.54 34.22 -20.52
CA GLN A 37 -27.63 34.58 -21.43
C GLN A 37 -28.04 33.38 -22.30
N ILE A 38 -27.07 32.70 -22.92
CA ILE A 38 -27.33 31.51 -23.75
C ILE A 38 -27.97 30.41 -22.92
N HIS A 39 -27.50 30.15 -21.70
CA HIS A 39 -28.12 29.16 -20.82
C HIS A 39 -29.55 29.55 -20.42
N GLN A 40 -29.80 30.82 -20.09
CA GLN A 40 -31.15 31.32 -19.77
C GLN A 40 -32.10 31.19 -20.96
N GLU A 41 -31.68 31.59 -22.15
CA GLU A 41 -32.48 31.47 -23.38
C GLU A 41 -32.80 30.00 -23.69
N ARG A 42 -31.83 29.10 -23.51
CA ARG A 42 -32.03 27.65 -23.68
C ARG A 42 -33.01 27.08 -22.66
N GLN A 43 -32.84 27.39 -21.38
CA GLN A 43 -33.75 26.95 -20.33
C GLN A 43 -35.16 27.47 -20.56
N HIS A 44 -35.29 28.74 -20.91
CA HIS A 44 -36.58 29.35 -21.24
C HIS A 44 -37.24 28.66 -22.44
N ARG A 45 -36.48 28.38 -23.52
CA ARG A 45 -37.01 27.64 -24.69
C ARG A 45 -37.47 26.23 -24.32
N LYS A 46 -36.69 25.49 -23.52
CA LYS A 46 -37.08 24.15 -23.06
C LYS A 46 -38.35 24.17 -22.22
N LEU A 47 -38.42 25.08 -21.25
CA LEU A 47 -39.61 25.26 -20.42
C LEU A 47 -40.83 25.62 -21.27
N GLN A 48 -40.69 26.49 -22.28
CA GLN A 48 -41.77 26.82 -23.21
C GLN A 48 -42.24 25.60 -24.02
N ILE A 49 -41.30 24.80 -24.54
CA ILE A 49 -41.62 23.57 -25.28
C ILE A 49 -42.38 22.59 -24.38
N GLU A 50 -41.93 22.38 -23.14
CA GLU A 50 -42.59 21.51 -22.18
C GLU A 50 -43.96 22.06 -21.77
N THR A 51 -44.08 23.37 -21.55
CA THR A 51 -45.35 24.05 -21.25
C THR A 51 -46.35 23.84 -22.38
N TYR A 52 -45.98 24.10 -23.63
CA TYR A 52 -46.88 23.92 -24.75
C TYR A 52 -47.21 22.44 -25.04
N LYS A 53 -46.27 21.50 -24.82
CA LYS A 53 -46.56 20.06 -24.89
C LYS A 53 -47.61 19.66 -23.86
N TYR A 54 -47.49 20.21 -22.65
CA TYR A 54 -48.42 19.96 -21.57
C TYR A 54 -49.80 20.56 -21.86
N GLU A 55 -49.86 21.85 -22.23
CA GLU A 55 -51.09 22.54 -22.61
C GLU A 55 -51.81 21.83 -23.75
N ARG A 56 -51.06 21.30 -24.73
CA ARG A 56 -51.63 20.50 -25.82
C ARG A 56 -52.41 19.29 -25.29
N VAL A 57 -51.85 18.55 -24.34
CA VAL A 57 -52.50 17.37 -23.74
C VAL A 57 -53.76 17.77 -22.97
N VAL A 58 -53.70 18.89 -22.23
CA VAL A 58 -54.85 19.42 -21.50
C VAL A 58 -55.96 19.86 -22.47
N ASN A 59 -55.62 20.60 -23.51
CA ASN A 59 -56.56 21.06 -24.53
C ASN A 59 -57.18 19.89 -25.31
N ASP A 60 -56.41 18.85 -25.63
CA ASP A 60 -56.94 17.62 -26.24
C ASP A 60 -57.97 16.94 -25.32
N GLY A 61 -57.71 16.93 -24.00
CA GLY A 61 -58.64 16.41 -22.99
C GLY A 61 -59.90 17.27 -22.83
N LEU A 62 -59.78 18.59 -22.93
CA LEU A 62 -60.92 19.52 -22.94
C LEU A 62 -61.77 19.37 -24.20
N LEU A 63 -61.14 19.34 -25.38
CA LEU A 63 -61.82 19.16 -26.66
C LEU A 63 -62.64 17.87 -26.70
N LYS A 64 -62.09 16.76 -26.20
CA LYS A 64 -62.85 15.50 -26.09
C LYS A 64 -64.14 15.66 -25.27
N ARG A 65 -64.09 16.39 -24.15
CA ARG A 65 -65.28 16.63 -23.33
C ARG A 65 -66.27 17.61 -23.95
N ILE A 66 -65.79 18.69 -24.55
CA ILE A 66 -66.65 19.65 -25.27
C ILE A 66 -67.35 18.95 -26.44
N SER A 67 -66.62 18.15 -27.22
CA SER A 67 -67.18 17.37 -28.33
C SER A 67 -68.19 16.32 -27.85
N GLY A 68 -67.93 15.67 -26.71
CA GLY A 68 -68.87 14.73 -26.06
C GLY A 68 -70.15 15.41 -25.58
N LEU A 69 -70.04 16.59 -24.97
CA LEU A 69 -71.18 17.42 -24.56
C LEU A 69 -71.98 17.90 -25.77
N LEU A 70 -71.32 18.31 -26.85
CA LEU A 70 -72.01 18.68 -28.09
C LEU A 70 -72.71 17.50 -28.75
N ALA A 71 -72.12 16.30 -28.69
CA ALA A 71 -72.76 15.09 -29.18
C ALA A 71 -74.01 14.74 -28.36
N SER A 72 -73.95 14.82 -27.03
CA SER A 72 -75.12 14.58 -26.16
C SER A 72 -76.21 15.63 -26.38
N LEU A 73 -75.86 16.92 -26.44
CA LEU A 73 -76.82 17.99 -26.74
C LEU A 73 -77.48 17.84 -28.13
N ARG A 74 -76.72 17.43 -29.15
CA ARG A 74 -77.31 17.17 -30.48
C ARG A 74 -78.22 15.94 -30.48
N ALA A 75 -77.89 14.90 -29.72
CA ALA A 75 -78.72 13.69 -29.61
C ALA A 75 -80.06 13.97 -28.91
N HIS A 76 -80.06 14.81 -27.87
CA HIS A 76 -81.28 15.19 -27.16
C HIS A 76 -82.01 16.40 -27.78
N ALA A 77 -81.58 16.90 -28.94
CA ALA A 77 -82.18 18.08 -29.57
C ALA A 77 -83.66 17.88 -29.92
N SER A 78 -84.08 16.67 -30.31
CA SER A 78 -85.49 16.36 -30.55
C SER A 78 -86.31 16.30 -29.26
N GLU A 79 -85.70 15.90 -28.14
CA GLU A 79 -86.37 15.81 -26.85
C GLU A 79 -86.56 17.19 -26.21
N ALA A 80 -85.63 18.11 -26.46
CA ALA A 80 -85.69 19.50 -26.02
C ALA A 80 -86.88 20.30 -26.60
N VAL A 81 -87.47 19.84 -27.70
CA VAL A 81 -88.70 20.42 -28.28
C VAL A 81 -89.96 19.97 -27.51
N THR A 82 -89.89 18.82 -26.83
CA THR A 82 -91.04 18.19 -26.14
C THR A 82 -90.99 18.29 -24.61
N ARG A 83 -89.79 18.37 -24.02
CA ARG A 83 -89.53 18.53 -22.58
C ARG A 83 -88.97 19.92 -22.30
N ASN A 84 -88.79 20.26 -21.02
CA ASN A 84 -88.16 21.53 -20.62
C ASN A 84 -86.70 21.58 -21.15
N PRO A 85 -86.34 22.56 -22.01
CA PRO A 85 -85.00 22.65 -22.60
C PRO A 85 -83.87 22.71 -21.56
N ALA A 86 -84.14 23.25 -20.37
CA ALA A 86 -83.17 23.34 -19.29
C ALA A 86 -82.88 21.97 -18.63
N GLU A 87 -83.90 21.12 -18.50
CA GLU A 87 -83.78 19.77 -17.93
C GLU A 87 -82.99 18.86 -18.88
N VAL A 88 -83.27 18.96 -20.18
CA VAL A 88 -82.56 18.23 -21.23
C VAL A 88 -81.09 18.66 -21.35
N ALA A 89 -80.81 19.96 -21.22
CA ALA A 89 -79.43 20.46 -21.18
C ALA A 89 -78.69 19.96 -19.94
N PHE A 90 -79.33 19.93 -18.77
CA PHE A 90 -78.74 19.42 -17.54
C PHE A 90 -78.43 17.92 -17.63
N GLN A 91 -79.34 17.12 -18.20
CA GLN A 91 -79.12 15.70 -18.45
C GLN A 91 -77.92 15.48 -19.38
N ALA A 92 -77.85 16.20 -20.50
CA ALA A 92 -76.75 16.12 -21.46
C ALA A 92 -75.39 16.50 -20.84
N VAL A 93 -75.36 17.48 -19.94
CA VAL A 93 -74.16 17.86 -19.18
C VAL A 93 -73.74 16.73 -18.24
N MET A 94 -74.68 16.13 -17.51
CA MET A 94 -74.41 15.05 -16.57
C MET A 94 -73.87 13.79 -17.28
N GLU A 95 -74.42 13.44 -18.44
CA GLU A 95 -73.96 12.31 -19.26
C GLU A 95 -72.57 12.59 -19.88
N SER A 96 -72.25 13.86 -20.16
CA SER A 96 -70.97 14.27 -20.73
C SER A 96 -69.84 14.46 -19.70
N ALA A 97 -70.15 14.43 -18.40
CA ALA A 97 -69.18 14.68 -17.33
C ALA A 97 -68.05 13.63 -17.25
N GLY A 98 -68.24 12.46 -17.89
CA GLY A 98 -67.23 11.42 -18.01
C GLY A 98 -66.86 10.74 -16.68
N ASP A 99 -65.83 9.90 -16.71
CA ASP A 99 -65.38 9.18 -15.51
C ASP A 99 -64.59 10.11 -14.56
N PRO A 100 -64.85 10.04 -13.23
CA PRO A 100 -64.14 10.87 -12.23
C PRO A 100 -62.62 10.65 -12.19
N LYS A 101 -62.13 9.55 -12.76
CA LYS A 101 -60.70 9.22 -12.83
C LYS A 101 -59.96 10.00 -13.91
N ASP A 102 -60.64 10.34 -15.00
CA ASP A 102 -60.05 11.08 -16.12
C ASP A 102 -60.19 12.60 -15.94
N ASP A 103 -60.99 13.03 -14.95
CA ASP A 103 -61.32 14.44 -14.66
C ASP A 103 -60.13 15.31 -14.24
N LYS A 104 -59.00 14.71 -13.88
CA LYS A 104 -57.78 15.46 -13.55
C LYS A 104 -56.84 15.53 -14.76
N PRO A 105 -56.35 16.73 -15.14
CA PRO A 105 -55.29 16.81 -16.11
C PRO A 105 -54.04 16.05 -15.60
N PRO A 106 -53.18 15.55 -16.50
CA PRO A 106 -51.94 14.90 -16.08
C PRO A 106 -51.11 15.87 -15.22
N SER A 107 -50.25 15.35 -14.36
CA SER A 107 -49.35 16.18 -13.55
C SER A 107 -48.40 16.97 -14.47
N PRO A 108 -48.15 18.26 -14.18
CA PRO A 108 -47.22 19.05 -14.99
C PRO A 108 -45.79 18.53 -14.83
N PRO A 109 -44.98 18.58 -15.90
CA PRO A 109 -43.54 18.30 -15.81
C PRO A 109 -42.81 19.36 -14.98
N GLU A 110 -41.59 19.03 -14.51
CA GLU A 110 -40.79 19.89 -13.64
C GLU A 110 -40.59 21.29 -14.24
N GLY A 111 -40.96 22.34 -13.49
CA GLY A 111 -40.80 23.74 -13.91
C GLY A 111 -41.97 24.32 -14.72
N VAL A 112 -42.90 23.50 -15.21
CA VAL A 112 -44.12 23.95 -15.90
C VAL A 112 -45.21 24.26 -14.86
N HIS A 113 -45.81 25.46 -14.93
CA HIS A 113 -46.80 25.97 -13.97
C HIS A 113 -46.34 25.91 -12.49
N ALA A 114 -45.06 26.12 -12.21
CA ALA A 114 -44.46 26.03 -10.86
C ALA A 114 -45.12 26.93 -9.78
N GLN A 115 -45.92 27.92 -10.19
CA GLN A 115 -46.61 28.87 -9.31
C GLN A 115 -48.04 28.41 -8.94
N GLU A 116 -48.61 27.44 -9.65
CA GLU A 116 -49.98 26.97 -9.45
C GLU A 116 -49.98 25.61 -8.74
N LYS A 117 -50.30 25.62 -7.44
CA LYS A 117 -50.25 24.42 -6.58
C LYS A 117 -51.37 23.41 -6.87
N GLU A 118 -52.49 23.84 -7.45
CA GLU A 118 -53.62 22.99 -7.79
C GLU A 118 -54.20 23.40 -9.13
N GLN A 119 -54.10 22.51 -10.11
CA GLN A 119 -54.67 22.70 -11.43
C GLN A 119 -56.19 22.48 -11.39
N PRO A 120 -56.99 23.32 -12.06
CA PRO A 120 -58.44 23.10 -12.12
C PRO A 120 -58.73 21.76 -12.80
N SER A 121 -59.67 21.00 -12.24
CA SER A 121 -60.15 19.78 -12.91
C SER A 121 -60.89 20.13 -14.19
N TYR A 122 -60.99 19.16 -15.10
CA TYR A 122 -61.70 19.35 -16.36
C TYR A 122 -63.17 19.71 -16.14
N THR A 123 -63.82 19.14 -15.13
CA THR A 123 -65.19 19.52 -14.72
C THR A 123 -65.27 20.99 -14.31
N LYS A 124 -64.27 21.51 -13.58
CA LYS A 124 -64.24 22.93 -13.21
C LYS A 124 -64.08 23.83 -14.45
N MET A 125 -63.25 23.43 -15.41
CA MET A 125 -63.08 24.14 -16.68
C MET A 125 -64.33 24.08 -17.58
N MET A 126 -65.03 22.94 -17.60
CA MET A 126 -66.31 22.80 -18.31
C MET A 126 -67.41 23.63 -17.63
N ALA A 127 -67.43 23.70 -16.30
CA ALA A 127 -68.39 24.53 -15.56
C ALA A 127 -68.19 26.02 -15.86
N THR A 128 -66.94 26.50 -15.95
CA THR A 128 -66.68 27.90 -16.34
C THR A 128 -67.08 28.18 -17.78
N LEU A 129 -66.89 27.22 -18.70
CA LEU A 129 -67.38 27.34 -20.08
C LEU A 129 -68.91 27.41 -20.13
N LEU A 130 -69.61 26.55 -19.40
CA LEU A 130 -71.08 26.56 -19.34
C LEU A 130 -71.63 27.85 -18.69
N ASP A 131 -70.95 28.40 -17.68
CA ASP A 131 -71.30 29.70 -17.10
C ASP A 131 -71.10 30.85 -18.11
N GLN A 132 -70.01 30.82 -18.90
CA GLN A 132 -69.79 31.79 -19.97
C GLN A 132 -70.85 31.70 -21.06
N VAL A 133 -71.24 30.50 -21.48
CA VAL A 133 -72.32 30.28 -22.44
C VAL A 133 -73.65 30.78 -21.87
N ASN A 134 -73.99 30.44 -20.62
CA ASN A 134 -75.22 30.94 -20.00
C ASN A 134 -75.28 32.47 -19.93
N LYS A 135 -74.17 33.13 -19.58
CA LYS A 135 -74.07 34.60 -19.58
C LYS A 135 -74.28 35.18 -20.98
N ALA A 136 -73.64 34.60 -22.01
CA ALA A 136 -73.79 35.05 -23.39
C ALA A 136 -75.23 34.86 -23.92
N LEU A 137 -75.90 33.77 -23.53
CA LEU A 137 -77.31 33.54 -23.84
C LEU A 137 -78.25 34.51 -23.14
N ASP A 138 -77.99 34.84 -21.87
CA ASP A 138 -78.78 35.81 -21.10
C ASP A 138 -78.66 37.24 -21.66
N GLU A 139 -77.51 37.59 -22.23
CA GLU A 139 -77.29 38.84 -22.95
C GLU A 139 -78.03 38.89 -24.29
N LYS A 140 -77.94 37.82 -25.10
CA LYS A 140 -78.51 37.78 -26.45
C LYS A 140 -80.02 37.53 -26.50
N LYS A 141 -80.60 36.93 -25.45
CA LYS A 141 -82.03 36.57 -25.34
C LYS A 141 -82.63 35.95 -26.62
N PRO A 142 -82.06 34.83 -27.13
CA PRO A 142 -82.54 34.17 -28.34
C PRO A 142 -83.93 33.52 -28.13
N GLU A 143 -84.75 33.45 -29.19
CA GLU A 143 -86.06 32.79 -29.16
C GLU A 143 -85.93 31.28 -28.87
N ASN A 144 -84.91 30.62 -29.42
CA ASN A 144 -84.57 29.22 -29.15
C ASN A 144 -83.31 29.12 -28.29
N ARG A 145 -83.46 29.17 -26.95
CA ARG A 145 -82.33 29.11 -26.00
C ARG A 145 -81.46 27.85 -26.15
N TYR A 146 -82.06 26.72 -26.50
CA TYR A 146 -81.36 25.44 -26.66
C TYR A 146 -80.47 25.39 -27.91
N GLU A 147 -81.00 25.81 -29.05
CA GLU A 147 -80.25 25.86 -30.31
C GLU A 147 -79.12 26.90 -30.25
N ALA A 148 -79.39 28.05 -29.62
CA ALA A 148 -78.38 29.05 -29.35
C ALA A 148 -77.26 28.51 -28.44
N MET A 149 -77.59 27.74 -27.39
CA MET A 149 -76.60 27.08 -26.53
C MET A 149 -75.68 26.14 -27.32
N ILE A 150 -76.24 25.32 -28.20
CA ILE A 150 -75.46 24.43 -29.07
C ILE A 150 -74.52 25.24 -29.99
N SER A 151 -75.00 26.33 -30.58
CA SER A 151 -74.18 27.18 -31.46
C SER A 151 -73.04 27.88 -30.71
N GLU A 152 -73.28 28.30 -29.47
CA GLU A 152 -72.25 28.96 -28.66
C GLU A 152 -71.19 27.97 -28.19
N ILE A 153 -71.58 26.78 -27.74
CA ILE A 153 -70.63 25.72 -27.36
C ILE A 153 -69.81 25.28 -28.58
N GLN A 154 -70.40 25.19 -29.77
CA GLN A 154 -69.65 24.98 -31.03
C GLN A 154 -68.63 26.09 -31.27
N SER A 155 -69.01 27.36 -31.07
CA SER A 155 -68.06 28.47 -31.22
C SER A 155 -66.90 28.40 -30.23
N HIS A 156 -67.11 27.85 -29.02
CA HIS A 156 -66.06 27.62 -28.04
C HIS A 156 -65.18 26.42 -28.41
N GLU A 157 -65.77 25.35 -28.96
CA GLU A 157 -65.02 24.22 -29.55
C GLU A 157 -64.09 24.71 -30.66
N ASP A 158 -64.60 25.50 -31.61
CA ASP A 158 -63.82 26.08 -32.71
C ASP A 158 -62.67 26.98 -32.23
N LYS A 159 -62.91 27.80 -31.20
CA LYS A 159 -61.87 28.62 -30.57
C LYS A 159 -60.78 27.77 -29.94
N VAL A 160 -61.15 26.70 -29.22
CA VAL A 160 -60.16 25.81 -28.58
C VAL A 160 -59.38 25.04 -29.65
N MET A 161 -60.03 24.62 -30.76
CA MET A 161 -59.34 24.00 -31.89
C MET A 161 -58.35 24.95 -32.58
N GLU A 162 -58.72 26.22 -32.78
CA GLU A 162 -57.82 27.22 -33.38
C GLU A 162 -56.63 27.51 -32.45
N LEU A 163 -56.86 27.64 -31.14
CA LEU A 163 -55.78 27.75 -30.15
C LEU A 163 -54.85 26.52 -30.19
N GLN A 164 -55.42 25.32 -30.31
CA GLN A 164 -54.64 24.08 -30.42
C GLN A 164 -53.78 24.06 -31.68
N LYS A 165 -54.31 24.54 -32.82
CA LYS A 165 -53.56 24.68 -34.07
C LYS A 165 -52.41 25.66 -33.94
N GLN A 166 -52.63 26.81 -33.30
CA GLN A 166 -51.60 27.81 -33.03
C GLN A 166 -50.52 27.28 -32.07
N LEU A 167 -50.90 26.50 -31.06
CA LEU A 167 -49.96 25.83 -30.16
C LEU A 167 -49.08 24.82 -30.88
N VAL A 168 -49.65 23.99 -31.77
CA VAL A 168 -48.87 23.04 -32.58
C VAL A 168 -47.89 23.76 -33.50
N ALA A 169 -48.32 24.85 -34.16
CA ALA A 169 -47.44 25.65 -35.01
C ALA A 169 -46.26 26.24 -34.22
N LYS A 170 -46.52 26.80 -33.02
CA LYS A 170 -45.48 27.33 -32.13
C LYS A 170 -44.55 26.24 -31.60
N LEU A 171 -45.09 25.07 -31.27
CA LEU A 171 -44.29 23.91 -30.85
C LEU A 171 -43.32 23.47 -31.95
N GLU A 172 -43.80 23.38 -33.19
CA GLU A 172 -42.94 23.02 -34.32
C GLU A 172 -41.87 24.09 -34.59
N GLU A 173 -42.20 25.37 -34.45
CA GLU A 173 -41.25 26.47 -34.56
C GLU A 173 -40.15 26.38 -33.50
N LEU A 174 -40.51 26.24 -32.23
CA LEU A 174 -39.55 26.12 -31.13
C LEU A 174 -38.70 24.85 -31.20
N GLN A 175 -39.28 23.72 -31.64
CA GLN A 175 -38.53 22.47 -31.87
C GLN A 175 -37.54 22.62 -33.04
N LYS A 176 -37.92 23.32 -34.11
CA LYS A 176 -37.00 23.66 -35.20
C LYS A 176 -35.89 24.57 -34.69
N GLU A 177 -36.19 25.57 -33.87
CA GLU A 177 -35.17 26.45 -33.26
C GLU A 177 -34.21 25.70 -32.34
N GLU A 178 -34.70 24.75 -31.56
CA GLU A 178 -33.87 23.88 -30.73
C GLU A 178 -32.93 23.02 -31.58
N GLY A 179 -33.43 22.44 -32.67
CA GLY A 179 -32.65 21.64 -33.62
C GLY A 179 -31.74 22.45 -34.57
N ARG A 180 -31.90 23.78 -34.64
CA ARG A 180 -31.07 24.63 -35.52
C ARG A 180 -29.63 24.69 -35.07
N LYS A 181 -29.37 24.68 -33.76
CA LYS A 181 -28.02 24.87 -33.20
C LYS A 181 -27.52 23.57 -32.59
N ILE A 182 -26.27 23.20 -32.90
CA ILE A 182 -25.60 22.08 -32.24
C ILE A 182 -25.07 22.59 -30.90
N THR A 183 -25.65 22.09 -29.81
CA THR A 183 -25.27 22.44 -28.43
C THR A 183 -24.62 21.26 -27.73
N SER A 184 -23.89 21.52 -26.65
CA SER A 184 -23.26 20.48 -25.82
C SER A 184 -24.25 19.49 -25.23
N GLU A 185 -25.50 19.88 -24.99
CA GLU A 185 -26.55 18.99 -24.47
C GLU A 185 -27.02 17.97 -25.52
N GLY A 186 -26.94 18.33 -26.81
CA GLY A 186 -27.21 17.41 -27.91
C GLY A 186 -26.07 16.42 -28.17
N ILE A 187 -24.91 16.61 -27.54
CA ILE A 187 -23.77 15.70 -27.62
C ILE A 187 -23.89 14.69 -26.47
N HIS A 188 -24.02 13.42 -26.82
CA HIS A 188 -24.06 12.34 -25.83
C HIS A 188 -22.65 11.80 -25.56
N THR A 189 -22.38 11.42 -24.31
CA THR A 189 -21.16 10.71 -23.94
C THR A 189 -21.22 9.28 -24.48
N GLY A 190 -20.37 8.94 -25.47
CA GLY A 190 -20.34 7.60 -26.06
C GLY A 190 -19.63 6.56 -25.19
N PHE A 191 -18.59 6.97 -24.47
CA PHE A 191 -17.82 6.12 -23.57
C PHE A 191 -17.25 7.00 -22.45
N ASP A 192 -17.37 6.54 -21.21
CA ASP A 192 -16.79 7.18 -20.03
C ASP A 192 -16.16 6.09 -19.14
N SER A 193 -14.86 6.18 -18.95
CA SER A 193 -14.12 5.29 -18.04
C SER A 193 -13.20 6.12 -17.17
N SER A 194 -13.46 6.12 -15.87
CA SER A 194 -12.53 6.65 -14.89
C SER A 194 -11.66 5.52 -14.36
N HIS A 195 -10.34 5.73 -14.37
CA HIS A 195 -9.39 4.86 -13.69
C HIS A 195 -8.62 5.68 -12.67
N VAL A 196 -8.80 5.35 -11.41
CA VAL A 196 -7.98 5.89 -10.32
C VAL A 196 -6.96 4.81 -9.97
N ALA A 197 -5.68 5.11 -10.18
CA ALA A 197 -4.59 4.24 -9.74
C ALA A 197 -4.54 4.21 -8.21
N LYS A 198 -5.36 3.35 -7.61
CA LYS A 198 -5.29 3.05 -6.18
C LYS A 198 -4.01 2.26 -5.94
N SER A 199 -3.27 2.62 -4.90
CA SER A 199 -2.15 1.80 -4.43
C SER A 199 -2.63 0.37 -4.26
N LYS A 200 -1.97 -0.57 -4.94
CA LYS A 200 -2.29 -2.01 -4.96
C LYS A 200 -2.65 -2.47 -3.53
N PRO A 201 -3.86 -3.00 -3.28
CA PRO A 201 -4.08 -3.81 -2.09
C PRO A 201 -3.06 -4.94 -2.15
N GLU A 202 -2.35 -5.20 -1.05
CA GLU A 202 -1.45 -6.33 -0.94
C GLU A 202 -2.18 -7.58 -1.42
N GLU A 203 -1.60 -8.24 -2.43
CA GLU A 203 -2.13 -9.48 -2.98
C GLU A 203 -2.19 -10.50 -1.85
N LYS A 204 -3.41 -10.81 -1.39
CA LYS A 204 -3.68 -12.08 -0.72
C LYS A 204 -3.27 -13.16 -1.72
N LYS A 205 -2.14 -13.82 -1.44
CA LYS A 205 -1.74 -15.05 -2.10
C LYS A 205 -2.93 -16.00 -2.09
N ASP A 206 -3.24 -16.54 -3.26
CA ASP A 206 -4.12 -17.68 -3.47
C ASP A 206 -3.76 -18.77 -2.44
N SER A 207 -4.58 -18.88 -1.40
CA SER A 207 -4.61 -20.06 -0.55
C SER A 207 -5.58 -21.02 -1.20
N THR A 208 -5.11 -22.21 -1.57
CA THR A 208 -5.95 -23.37 -1.88
C THR A 208 -6.76 -23.75 -0.65
N GLN A 209 -7.84 -23.02 -0.36
CA GLN A 209 -8.88 -23.39 0.58
C GLN A 209 -10.20 -23.44 -0.18
N VAL A 210 -10.84 -24.61 -0.13
CA VAL A 210 -12.18 -24.85 -0.65
C VAL A 210 -13.15 -23.96 0.14
N GLU A 211 -13.63 -22.87 -0.46
CA GLU A 211 -14.66 -22.03 0.14
C GLU A 211 -16.02 -22.75 0.07
N LEU A 212 -16.60 -23.02 1.24
CA LEU A 212 -17.97 -23.48 1.37
C LEU A 212 -18.94 -22.34 1.07
N LEU A 213 -19.94 -22.65 0.24
CA LEU A 213 -20.85 -21.74 -0.44
C LEU A 213 -21.99 -21.18 0.44
N ASN A 214 -21.70 -20.63 1.62
CA ASN A 214 -22.67 -19.82 2.37
C ASN A 214 -22.01 -18.89 3.41
N PRO A 215 -21.98 -17.56 3.21
CA PRO A 215 -21.29 -16.60 4.08
C PRO A 215 -22.16 -16.06 5.22
N SER A 216 -23.20 -16.79 5.66
CA SER A 216 -24.19 -16.31 6.64
C SER A 216 -24.40 -17.24 7.85
N PHE A 217 -23.37 -17.96 8.28
CA PHE A 217 -23.40 -18.66 9.57
C PHE A 217 -22.40 -18.01 10.53
N ALA A 218 -22.86 -16.94 11.17
CA ALA A 218 -22.18 -16.38 12.32
C ALA A 218 -22.59 -17.18 13.56
N GLU A 219 -21.62 -17.76 14.26
CA GLU A 219 -21.77 -18.02 15.69
C GLU A 219 -20.53 -17.55 16.44
N ALA A 220 -20.84 -16.82 17.52
CA ALA A 220 -19.94 -16.09 18.36
C ALA A 220 -19.11 -17.01 19.27
N SER A 221 -17.87 -16.64 19.56
CA SER A 221 -17.39 -16.39 20.93
C SER A 221 -15.90 -16.03 21.01
N SER A 222 -15.64 -15.06 21.89
CA SER A 222 -14.46 -14.88 22.77
C SER A 222 -13.06 -14.64 22.21
N SER A 223 -12.64 -13.37 22.31
CA SER A 223 -11.43 -12.87 23.00
C SER A 223 -10.12 -13.68 22.95
N SER A 224 -9.09 -13.10 22.33
CA SER A 224 -7.73 -12.92 22.91
C SER A 224 -6.83 -12.11 21.96
N ALA A 225 -5.93 -11.34 22.56
CA ALA A 225 -4.96 -10.44 21.92
C ALA A 225 -3.97 -11.19 21.00
N PRO A 226 -3.35 -10.52 20.00
CA PRO A 226 -2.47 -11.21 19.07
C PRO A 226 -1.11 -11.48 19.75
N GLY A 227 -0.86 -12.76 20.02
CA GLY A 227 0.47 -13.29 20.19
C GLY A 227 1.22 -13.22 18.87
N SER A 228 2.38 -12.58 18.92
CA SER A 228 3.46 -12.69 17.94
C SER A 228 3.80 -14.16 17.70
N GLN A 229 3.70 -14.64 16.45
CA GLN A 229 4.38 -15.87 16.04
C GLN A 229 4.98 -15.75 14.64
N ASP A 230 6.31 -15.88 14.65
CA ASP A 230 7.10 -16.74 13.78
C ASP A 230 7.01 -16.52 12.27
N VAL A 231 7.80 -15.54 11.84
CA VAL A 231 8.46 -15.62 10.54
C VAL A 231 9.42 -16.82 10.60
N LYS A 232 9.09 -17.90 9.87
CA LYS A 232 10.13 -18.85 9.44
C LYS A 232 11.07 -18.10 8.51
N VAL A 233 12.19 -17.65 9.07
CA VAL A 233 13.35 -17.15 8.34
C VAL A 233 13.96 -18.36 7.64
N ASP A 234 13.99 -18.32 6.31
CA ASP A 234 14.88 -19.17 5.53
C ASP A 234 16.28 -18.53 5.62
N ASP A 235 17.00 -18.86 6.69
CA ASP A 235 18.17 -18.16 7.21
C ASP A 235 19.49 -18.51 6.51
N ASP A 236 19.43 -19.02 5.27
CA ASP A 236 20.60 -19.53 4.53
C ASP A 236 20.77 -18.95 3.12
N SER A 237 19.98 -17.94 2.71
CA SER A 237 20.28 -17.25 1.45
C SER A 237 21.28 -16.12 1.70
N ASP A 238 22.53 -16.33 1.29
CA ASP A 238 23.59 -15.32 1.22
C ASP A 238 23.03 -13.93 0.89
N ILE A 239 23.34 -12.94 1.73
CA ILE A 239 22.94 -11.53 1.57
C ILE A 239 23.79 -10.93 0.44
N GLU A 240 23.53 -11.38 -0.78
CA GLU A 240 24.11 -10.84 -1.99
C GLU A 240 23.18 -9.77 -2.58
N SER A 241 23.76 -8.64 -3.00
CA SER A 241 23.02 -7.67 -3.84
C SER A 241 22.58 -8.33 -5.13
N SER A 242 21.40 -7.97 -5.62
CA SER A 242 20.95 -8.40 -6.93
C SER A 242 21.90 -7.91 -8.04
N PRO A 243 21.86 -8.51 -9.24
CA PRO A 243 22.62 -8.02 -10.39
C PRO A 243 22.34 -6.55 -10.72
N ALA A 244 21.14 -6.04 -10.39
CA ALA A 244 20.79 -4.63 -10.53
C ALA A 244 21.42 -3.77 -9.43
N GLY A 245 21.47 -4.25 -8.18
CA GLY A 245 22.18 -3.59 -7.08
C GLY A 245 23.69 -3.48 -7.34
N LYS A 246 24.32 -4.55 -7.85
CA LYS A 246 25.75 -4.53 -8.25
C LYS A 246 26.04 -3.44 -9.29
N LYS A 247 25.16 -3.28 -10.30
CA LYS A 247 25.27 -2.20 -11.30
C LYS A 247 25.12 -0.81 -10.67
N PHE A 248 24.18 -0.64 -9.74
CA PHE A 248 24.01 0.62 -9.01
C PHE A 248 25.26 1.00 -8.20
N GLY A 249 25.88 0.00 -7.54
CA GLY A 249 27.14 0.19 -6.80
C GLY A 249 28.31 0.68 -7.66
N THR A 250 28.34 0.35 -8.96
CA THR A 250 29.38 0.82 -9.90
C THR A 250 29.20 2.26 -10.37
N ILE A 251 28.07 2.90 -10.09
CA ILE A 251 27.85 4.32 -10.44
C ILE A 251 28.73 5.21 -9.56
N LYS A 252 29.39 6.19 -10.17
CA LYS A 252 30.28 7.13 -9.46
C LYS A 252 29.50 7.94 -8.42
N ALA A 253 30.10 8.14 -7.25
CA ALA A 253 29.48 8.89 -6.14
C ALA A 253 29.04 10.32 -6.52
N ASN A 254 29.77 10.98 -7.42
CA ASN A 254 29.48 12.35 -7.84
C ASN A 254 28.40 12.45 -8.95
N ASP A 255 27.98 11.33 -9.53
CA ASP A 255 27.00 11.31 -10.64
C ASP A 255 25.59 11.05 -10.13
N TYR A 256 25.03 12.07 -9.48
CA TYR A 256 23.67 12.03 -8.95
C TYR A 256 22.60 11.91 -10.04
N ALA A 257 22.88 12.37 -11.27
CA ALA A 257 21.95 12.26 -12.39
C ALA A 257 21.82 10.80 -12.84
N ALA A 258 22.95 10.09 -13.00
CA ALA A 258 22.95 8.67 -13.32
C ALA A 258 22.31 7.83 -12.20
N SER A 259 22.62 8.11 -10.93
CA SER A 259 21.99 7.40 -9.80
C SER A 259 20.47 7.63 -9.74
N LEU A 260 19.99 8.86 -9.98
CA LEU A 260 18.55 9.15 -10.02
C LEU A 260 17.85 8.42 -11.17
N GLN A 261 18.43 8.44 -12.36
CA GLN A 261 17.86 7.77 -13.54
C GLN A 261 17.83 6.26 -13.35
N PHE A 262 18.86 5.69 -12.72
CA PHE A 262 18.91 4.26 -12.47
C PHE A 262 17.85 3.82 -11.44
N LEU A 263 17.63 4.62 -10.39
CA LEU A 263 16.61 4.35 -9.37
C LEU A 263 15.19 4.57 -9.86
N SER A 264 14.96 5.54 -10.74
CA SER A 264 13.63 5.73 -11.35
C SER A 264 13.25 4.57 -12.28
N GLN A 265 14.23 3.98 -12.96
CA GLN A 265 14.03 2.79 -13.80
C GLN A 265 13.94 1.48 -13.01
N ASN A 266 14.52 1.44 -11.80
CA ASN A 266 14.55 0.23 -10.97
C ASN A 266 14.04 0.50 -9.53
N PRO A 267 12.73 0.77 -9.33
CA PRO A 267 12.17 0.99 -8.00
C PRO A 267 12.32 -0.21 -7.07
N GLN A 268 12.48 -1.43 -7.61
CA GLN A 268 12.71 -2.64 -6.82
C GLN A 268 14.01 -2.64 -6.01
N LEU A 269 14.94 -1.69 -6.26
CA LEU A 269 16.20 -1.59 -5.52
C LEU A 269 16.06 -0.92 -4.14
N LEU A 270 14.92 -0.30 -3.86
CA LEU A 270 14.65 0.39 -2.58
C LEU A 270 14.23 -0.59 -1.47
N ILE A 271 14.98 -1.68 -1.30
CA ILE A 271 14.75 -2.75 -0.32
C ILE A 271 15.98 -2.87 0.59
N GLU A 272 15.77 -3.21 1.87
CA GLU A 272 16.82 -3.41 2.88
C GLU A 272 17.97 -4.30 2.39
N ARG A 273 17.61 -5.44 1.79
CA ARG A 273 18.53 -6.46 1.29
C ARG A 273 19.57 -5.90 0.31
N GLU A 274 19.20 -4.95 -0.53
CA GLU A 274 20.12 -4.35 -1.51
C GLU A 274 21.12 -3.40 -0.86
N THR A 275 20.66 -2.62 0.12
CA THR A 275 21.51 -1.80 1.00
C THR A 275 22.56 -2.66 1.70
N ASP A 276 22.12 -3.73 2.35
CA ASP A 276 23.01 -4.60 3.12
C ASP A 276 23.98 -5.35 2.21
N GLY A 277 23.52 -5.89 1.08
CA GLY A 277 24.39 -6.56 0.12
C GLY A 277 25.48 -5.64 -0.45
N LEU A 278 25.19 -4.34 -0.63
CA LEU A 278 26.18 -3.36 -1.09
C LEU A 278 27.21 -3.04 0.02
N LEU A 279 26.79 -3.03 1.28
CA LEU A 279 27.71 -2.87 2.42
C LEU A 279 28.62 -4.09 2.59
N VAL A 280 28.12 -5.31 2.35
CA VAL A 280 28.97 -6.52 2.33
C VAL A 280 30.02 -6.42 1.23
N GLN A 281 29.63 -6.05 0.01
CA GLN A 281 30.59 -5.83 -1.08
C GLN A 281 31.59 -4.70 -0.78
N ALA A 282 31.16 -3.66 -0.06
CA ALA A 282 32.07 -2.60 0.37
C ALA A 282 33.10 -3.10 1.39
N PHE A 283 32.71 -4.05 2.25
CA PHE A 283 33.58 -4.70 3.21
C PHE A 283 34.57 -5.64 2.52
N ASP A 284 34.12 -6.45 1.57
CA ASP A 284 34.99 -7.31 0.76
C ASP A 284 36.02 -6.49 -0.03
N ALA A 285 35.57 -5.38 -0.64
CA ALA A 285 36.47 -4.45 -1.33
C ALA A 285 37.51 -3.82 -0.37
N ALA A 286 37.14 -3.57 0.90
CA ALA A 286 38.07 -3.05 1.90
C ALA A 286 39.09 -4.12 2.33
N LEU A 287 38.70 -5.39 2.44
CA LEU A 287 39.63 -6.51 2.68
C LEU A 287 40.64 -6.70 1.54
N GLU A 288 40.23 -6.44 0.30
CA GLU A 288 41.10 -6.46 -0.88
C GLU A 288 41.98 -5.19 -1.04
N ASN A 289 41.97 -4.27 -0.07
CA ASN A 289 42.64 -2.97 -0.10
C ASN A 289 42.15 -2.03 -1.23
N LYS A 290 40.95 -2.24 -1.77
CA LYS A 290 40.31 -1.37 -2.78
C LYS A 290 39.50 -0.27 -2.09
N ASP A 291 40.21 0.60 -1.36
CA ASP A 291 39.65 1.69 -0.54
C ASP A 291 38.68 2.62 -1.33
N GLU A 292 38.99 2.95 -2.58
CA GLU A 292 38.15 3.82 -3.42
C GLU A 292 36.82 3.18 -3.82
N LEU A 293 36.85 1.89 -4.17
CA LEU A 293 35.64 1.13 -4.52
C LEU A 293 34.78 0.90 -3.28
N SER A 294 35.39 0.61 -2.13
CA SER A 294 34.69 0.48 -0.85
C SER A 294 33.93 1.77 -0.52
N ARG A 295 34.57 2.94 -0.62
CA ARG A 295 33.89 4.24 -0.40
C ARG A 295 32.73 4.47 -1.36
N GLN A 296 32.90 4.11 -2.63
CA GLN A 296 31.85 4.25 -3.62
C GLN A 296 30.64 3.36 -3.31
N LEU A 297 30.88 2.09 -2.94
CA LEU A 297 29.81 1.16 -2.57
C LEU A 297 29.08 1.60 -1.31
N VAL A 298 29.79 2.10 -0.29
CA VAL A 298 29.19 2.70 0.91
C VAL A 298 28.32 3.91 0.54
N HIS A 299 28.82 4.80 -0.33
CA HIS A 299 28.06 5.95 -0.78
C HIS A 299 26.74 5.54 -1.46
N GLN A 300 26.79 4.57 -2.37
CA GLN A 300 25.58 4.08 -3.06
C GLN A 300 24.63 3.33 -2.10
N ALA A 301 25.15 2.54 -1.16
CA ALA A 301 24.34 1.88 -0.14
C ALA A 301 23.58 2.90 0.73
N LEU A 302 24.26 3.91 1.26
CA LEU A 302 23.62 4.96 2.04
C LEU A 302 22.63 5.78 1.21
N LEU A 303 22.90 5.98 -0.09
CA LEU A 303 21.95 6.64 -0.99
C LEU A 303 20.61 5.89 -1.02
N LEU A 304 20.64 4.56 -1.15
CA LEU A 304 19.43 3.72 -1.07
C LEU A 304 18.76 3.83 0.30
N GLN A 305 19.53 3.77 1.39
CA GLN A 305 19.01 3.89 2.76
C GLN A 305 18.22 5.19 2.97
N TYR A 306 18.79 6.32 2.54
CA TYR A 306 18.17 7.63 2.65
C TYR A 306 16.95 7.77 1.72
N CYS A 307 17.02 7.26 0.49
CA CYS A 307 15.89 7.25 -0.43
C CYS A 307 14.70 6.45 0.14
N ARG A 308 14.97 5.31 0.79
CA ARG A 308 13.96 4.49 1.46
C ARG A 308 13.32 5.21 2.66
N ALA A 309 14.14 5.88 3.48
CA ALA A 309 13.66 6.60 4.67
C ALA A 309 12.70 7.75 4.34
N LEU A 310 12.76 8.32 3.12
CA LEU A 310 11.89 9.42 2.69
C LEU A 310 10.56 8.96 2.03
N GLY A 311 10.34 7.65 1.84
CA GLY A 311 9.08 7.09 1.33
C GLY A 311 8.93 7.09 -0.21
N LYS A 312 7.70 6.93 -0.71
CA LYS A 312 7.39 6.66 -2.14
C LYS A 312 7.90 7.72 -3.13
N ASP A 313 7.82 9.01 -2.77
CA ASP A 313 8.39 10.13 -3.56
C ASP A 313 9.77 10.58 -3.03
N GLY A 314 10.36 9.78 -2.14
CA GLY A 314 11.55 10.14 -1.40
C GLY A 314 12.81 10.25 -2.25
N VAL A 315 12.89 9.49 -3.34
CA VAL A 315 14.04 9.48 -4.26
C VAL A 315 14.24 10.89 -4.85
N GLY A 316 13.21 11.43 -5.52
CA GLY A 316 13.31 12.76 -6.15
C GLY A 316 13.57 13.88 -5.14
N LEU A 317 12.94 13.79 -3.95
CA LEU A 317 13.13 14.77 -2.88
C LEU A 317 14.55 14.72 -2.30
N PHE A 318 15.10 13.52 -2.09
CA PHE A 318 16.47 13.33 -1.62
C PHE A 318 17.48 13.92 -2.60
N PHE A 319 17.40 13.57 -3.88
CA PHE A 319 18.30 14.09 -4.90
C PHE A 319 18.19 15.60 -5.08
N LYS A 320 16.98 16.17 -4.94
CA LYS A 320 16.80 17.62 -4.94
C LYS A 320 17.50 18.28 -3.74
N ARG A 321 17.43 17.67 -2.56
CA ARG A 321 18.08 18.17 -1.34
C ARG A 321 19.60 18.05 -1.39
N ILE A 322 20.14 16.95 -1.92
CA ILE A 322 21.60 16.71 -1.98
C ILE A 322 22.31 17.52 -3.07
N THR A 323 21.60 17.89 -4.15
CA THR A 323 22.15 18.70 -5.25
C THR A 323 21.97 20.21 -5.02
N THR A 324 21.14 20.61 -4.06
CA THR A 324 20.96 22.03 -3.71
C THR A 324 22.18 22.53 -2.94
N LYS A 325 22.87 23.54 -3.49
CA LYS A 325 24.07 24.14 -2.87
C LYS A 325 23.74 24.72 -1.49
N GLY A 326 24.47 24.30 -0.45
CA GLY A 326 24.34 24.82 0.91
C GLY A 326 23.21 24.21 1.75
N HIS A 327 22.66 23.07 1.32
CA HIS A 327 21.62 22.37 2.08
C HIS A 327 22.25 21.43 3.13
N GLN A 328 21.82 21.51 4.39
CA GLN A 328 22.38 20.72 5.51
C GLN A 328 22.38 19.20 5.26
N ALA A 329 21.39 18.69 4.51
CA ALA A 329 21.31 17.27 4.18
C ALA A 329 22.54 16.76 3.40
N GLN A 330 23.21 17.61 2.64
CA GLN A 330 24.43 17.24 1.93
C GLN A 330 25.58 16.96 2.93
N ASP A 331 25.76 17.85 3.91
CA ASP A 331 26.82 17.71 4.91
C ASP A 331 26.58 16.51 5.83
N VAL A 332 25.34 16.30 6.27
CA VAL A 332 24.95 15.14 7.08
C VAL A 332 25.20 13.84 6.32
N PHE A 333 24.78 13.78 5.06
CA PHE A 333 24.96 12.58 4.24
C PHE A 333 26.46 12.27 4.02
N TYR A 334 27.28 13.26 3.67
CA TYR A 334 28.71 13.03 3.49
C TYR A 334 29.42 12.61 4.78
N LYS A 335 29.01 13.17 5.92
CA LYS A 335 29.53 12.77 7.22
C LYS A 335 29.21 11.30 7.50
N ASP A 336 27.98 10.87 7.29
CA ASP A 336 27.57 9.47 7.49
C ASP A 336 28.30 8.51 6.56
N VAL A 337 28.49 8.87 5.29
CA VAL A 337 29.29 8.08 4.32
C VAL A 337 30.73 7.93 4.79
N GLN A 338 31.32 9.01 5.31
CA GLN A 338 32.69 8.97 5.79
C GLN A 338 32.81 8.13 7.07
N ASP A 339 31.89 8.29 8.02
CA ASP A 339 31.90 7.59 9.30
C ASP A 339 31.71 6.08 9.10
N THR A 340 30.78 5.68 8.23
CA THR A 340 30.54 4.27 7.87
C THR A 340 31.72 3.66 7.12
N TYR A 341 32.29 4.37 6.14
CA TYR A 341 33.50 3.94 5.45
C TYR A 341 34.68 3.77 6.42
N MET A 342 34.89 4.70 7.35
CA MET A 342 35.97 4.61 8.33
C MET A 342 35.80 3.40 9.26
N LYS A 343 34.58 3.11 9.71
CA LYS A 343 34.28 1.91 10.51
C LYS A 343 34.59 0.62 9.74
N ILE A 344 34.14 0.52 8.48
CA ILE A 344 34.41 -0.63 7.61
C ILE A 344 35.92 -0.81 7.40
N ARG A 345 36.64 0.28 7.14
CA ARG A 345 38.08 0.26 6.92
C ARG A 345 38.87 -0.16 8.17
N THR A 346 38.54 0.39 9.33
CA THR A 346 39.19 0.04 10.60
C THR A 346 38.99 -1.45 10.90
N ARG A 347 37.75 -1.92 10.82
CA ARG A 347 37.42 -3.33 11.05
C ARG A 347 38.08 -4.28 10.06
N SER A 348 38.12 -3.91 8.78
CA SER A 348 38.79 -4.71 7.74
C SER A 348 40.29 -4.83 8.00
N ARG A 349 40.93 -3.77 8.49
CA ARG A 349 42.35 -3.77 8.87
C ARG A 349 42.64 -4.57 10.12
N GLU A 350 41.77 -4.48 11.13
CA GLU A 350 41.86 -5.32 12.33
C GLU A 350 41.81 -6.79 11.95
N ILE A 351 40.88 -7.19 11.08
CA ILE A 351 40.76 -8.57 10.61
C ILE A 351 41.96 -9.01 9.77
N LEU A 352 42.51 -8.13 8.92
CA LEU A 352 43.75 -8.44 8.21
C LEU A 352 44.94 -8.60 9.17
N ALA A 353 44.99 -7.81 10.25
CA ALA A 353 46.01 -7.92 11.27
C ALA A 353 45.83 -9.15 12.17
N GLU A 354 44.60 -9.54 12.50
CA GLU A 354 44.25 -10.79 13.20
C GLU A 354 44.71 -11.98 12.35
N ARG A 355 44.31 -12.06 11.08
CA ARG A 355 44.75 -13.14 10.18
C ARG A 355 46.26 -13.20 9.99
N ALA A 356 46.95 -12.06 10.01
CA ALA A 356 48.41 -12.03 9.93
C ALA A 356 49.09 -12.52 11.22
N LYS A 357 48.43 -12.40 12.37
CA LYS A 357 48.90 -12.94 13.66
C LYS A 357 48.56 -14.42 13.80
N GLU A 358 47.36 -14.83 13.39
CA GLU A 358 46.90 -16.22 13.36
C GLU A 358 47.74 -17.05 12.37
N GLY A 359 48.07 -16.53 11.19
CA GLY A 359 48.99 -17.19 10.24
C GLY A 359 50.44 -17.33 10.71
N GLN A 360 50.81 -16.78 11.87
CA GLN A 360 52.07 -17.05 12.57
C GLN A 360 51.91 -17.98 13.77
N ALA A 361 50.67 -18.32 14.16
CA ALA A 361 50.32 -19.10 15.35
C ALA A 361 49.43 -20.32 15.03
N GLU A 362 49.41 -20.79 13.78
CA GLU A 362 48.79 -22.07 13.41
C GLU A 362 49.85 -23.18 13.38
N GLY A 363 49.80 -24.09 14.35
CA GLY A 363 50.46 -25.40 14.19
C GLY A 363 51.04 -26.10 15.41
N ILE A 364 50.67 -25.78 16.65
CA ILE A 364 50.90 -26.70 17.78
C ILE A 364 49.66 -26.64 18.69
N GLU A 365 48.70 -27.55 18.50
CA GLU A 365 47.72 -27.80 19.57
C GLU A 365 48.53 -28.39 20.74
N GLN A 366 48.43 -27.79 21.93
CA GLN A 366 49.26 -28.14 23.08
C GLN A 366 48.49 -29.08 24.00
N ILE A 367 49.08 -30.23 24.32
CA ILE A 367 48.53 -31.13 25.34
C ILE A 367 48.99 -30.62 26.71
N GLN A 368 48.04 -30.21 27.54
CA GLN A 368 48.29 -29.77 28.91
C GLN A 368 47.62 -30.72 29.89
N LEU A 369 48.39 -31.28 30.82
CA LEU A 369 47.87 -32.11 31.90
C LEU A 369 47.24 -31.22 32.97
N HIS A 370 45.94 -31.40 33.20
CA HIS A 370 45.17 -30.77 34.27
C HIS A 370 44.27 -31.83 34.93
N ALA A 371 43.98 -31.67 36.22
CA ALA A 371 43.04 -32.55 36.90
C ALA A 371 41.61 -32.24 36.43
N VAL A 372 40.80 -33.28 36.22
CA VAL A 372 39.41 -33.13 35.75
C VAL A 372 38.49 -32.59 36.86
N GLU A 373 38.87 -32.77 38.13
CA GLU A 373 38.11 -32.32 39.29
C GLU A 373 38.86 -31.22 40.07
N PRO A 374 38.20 -30.08 40.39
CA PRO A 374 38.81 -29.02 41.17
C PRO A 374 39.02 -29.48 42.62
N GLY A 375 40.29 -29.66 43.01
CA GLY A 375 40.69 -30.16 44.34
C GLY A 375 41.58 -31.42 44.30
N THR A 376 41.79 -32.02 43.13
CA THR A 376 42.71 -33.16 42.97
C THR A 376 44.08 -32.67 42.51
N VAL A 377 45.14 -32.96 43.27
CA VAL A 377 46.52 -32.64 42.88
C VAL A 377 47.14 -33.87 42.22
N ILE A 378 47.63 -33.69 40.99
CA ILE A 378 48.38 -34.72 40.28
C ILE A 378 49.81 -34.74 40.85
N ASN A 379 50.18 -35.81 41.53
CA ASN A 379 51.50 -35.97 42.12
C ASN A 379 52.36 -36.91 41.26
N ILE A 380 53.55 -36.46 40.89
CA ILE A 380 54.48 -37.19 40.00
C ILE A 380 55.38 -38.08 40.86
N LYS A 381 55.25 -39.40 40.73
CA LYS A 381 56.07 -40.39 41.44
C LYS A 381 57.12 -40.96 40.50
N VAL A 382 58.39 -40.73 40.81
CA VAL A 382 59.52 -41.31 40.08
C VAL A 382 59.84 -42.70 40.67
N PRO A 383 59.79 -43.79 39.88
CA PRO A 383 60.08 -45.15 40.37
C PRO A 383 61.51 -45.25 40.91
N SER A 384 61.72 -45.94 42.04
CA SER A 384 63.05 -46.10 42.65
C SER A 384 63.92 -47.11 41.89
N ALA A 385 65.24 -46.92 41.89
CA ALA A 385 66.19 -47.80 41.19
C ALA A 385 66.52 -49.10 41.95
N ASP A 386 66.22 -49.16 43.25
CA ASP A 386 66.67 -50.24 44.15
C ASP A 386 65.52 -51.13 44.65
N SER A 387 64.34 -51.11 44.00
CA SER A 387 63.15 -51.85 44.44
C SER A 387 63.10 -53.29 43.89
N GLU A 388 62.70 -54.25 44.73
CA GLU A 388 62.56 -55.67 44.38
C GLU A 388 61.20 -56.01 43.74
N ASP A 389 60.29 -55.03 43.65
CA ASP A 389 58.94 -55.23 43.10
C ASP A 389 58.94 -55.30 41.56
N PRO A 390 58.37 -56.37 40.94
CA PRO A 390 58.39 -56.56 39.49
C PRO A 390 57.74 -55.42 38.70
N GLU A 391 56.69 -54.80 39.24
CA GLU A 391 55.95 -53.71 38.59
C GLU A 391 56.74 -52.40 38.60
N GLU A 392 57.49 -52.10 39.67
CA GLU A 392 58.34 -50.90 39.75
C GLU A 392 59.58 -51.01 38.84
N GLN A 393 60.10 -52.23 38.61
CA GLN A 393 61.19 -52.47 37.66
C GLN A 393 60.76 -52.27 36.20
N GLU A 394 59.51 -52.59 35.87
CA GLU A 394 58.95 -52.32 34.53
C GLU A 394 58.69 -50.83 34.33
N ALA A 395 58.13 -50.14 35.33
CA ALA A 395 57.97 -48.69 35.33
C ALA A 395 59.31 -47.95 35.19
N ARG A 396 60.38 -48.43 35.83
CA ARG A 396 61.72 -47.84 35.73
C ARG A 396 62.32 -47.98 34.32
N LYS A 397 62.10 -49.12 33.64
CA LYS A 397 62.53 -49.30 32.23
C LYS A 397 61.81 -48.34 31.29
N ILE A 398 60.53 -48.09 31.52
CA ILE A 398 59.75 -47.10 30.76
C ILE A 398 60.28 -45.68 31.05
N PHE A 399 60.55 -45.35 32.32
CA PHE A 399 61.14 -44.07 32.71
C PHE A 399 62.49 -43.79 32.03
N GLU A 400 63.36 -44.79 31.94
CA GLU A 400 64.67 -44.65 31.28
C GLU A 400 64.59 -44.51 29.76
N SER A 401 63.47 -44.95 29.15
CA SER A 401 63.23 -44.82 27.71
C SER A 401 62.90 -43.38 27.28
N PHE A 402 62.50 -42.51 28.21
CA PHE A 402 62.13 -41.12 27.90
C PHE A 402 63.33 -40.24 27.50
N LYS A 403 63.06 -39.21 26.69
CA LYS A 403 64.06 -38.18 26.33
C LYS A 403 64.61 -37.52 27.61
N PRO A 404 65.89 -37.10 27.63
CA PRO A 404 66.53 -36.53 28.82
C PRO A 404 65.87 -35.23 29.30
N GLU A 405 65.15 -34.52 28.43
CA GLU A 405 64.37 -33.33 28.77
C GLU A 405 63.12 -33.68 29.59
N MET A 406 62.35 -34.70 29.17
CA MET A 406 61.20 -35.20 29.94
C MET A 406 61.59 -35.82 31.27
N ARG A 407 62.70 -36.57 31.33
CA ARG A 407 63.17 -37.18 32.59
C ARG A 407 63.50 -36.13 33.65
N LYS A 408 64.16 -35.04 33.24
CA LYS A 408 64.45 -33.92 34.15
C LYS A 408 63.18 -33.23 34.63
N ALA A 409 62.20 -33.04 33.74
CA ALA A 409 60.91 -32.45 34.11
C ALA A 409 60.09 -33.36 35.06
N LEU A 410 60.22 -34.68 34.94
CA LEU A 410 59.59 -35.63 35.88
C LEU A 410 60.34 -35.73 37.21
N GLU A 411 61.67 -35.60 37.21
CA GLU A 411 62.51 -35.57 38.43
C GLU A 411 62.28 -34.32 39.28
N THR A 412 61.85 -33.20 38.69
CA THR A 412 61.54 -31.98 39.44
C THR A 412 60.19 -32.06 40.16
N GLY A 413 59.34 -33.04 39.81
CA GLY A 413 58.05 -33.28 40.46
C GLY A 413 57.02 -32.17 40.26
N ASN A 414 57.28 -31.22 39.37
CA ASN A 414 56.40 -30.08 39.11
C ASN A 414 55.65 -30.26 37.78
N LEU A 415 54.32 -30.25 37.84
CA LEU A 415 53.44 -30.41 36.69
C LEU A 415 53.65 -29.31 35.63
N ASP A 416 54.02 -28.09 36.04
CA ASP A 416 54.25 -26.97 35.13
C ASP A 416 55.46 -27.19 34.21
N GLU A 417 56.51 -27.84 34.72
CA GLU A 417 57.71 -28.12 33.93
C GLU A 417 57.47 -29.27 32.96
N VAL A 418 56.67 -30.26 33.34
CA VAL A 418 56.22 -31.35 32.45
C VAL A 418 55.32 -30.79 31.34
N ASN A 419 54.36 -29.94 31.69
CA ASN A 419 53.47 -29.27 30.73
C ASN A 419 54.24 -28.38 29.74
N LYS A 420 55.33 -27.74 30.17
CA LYS A 420 56.18 -26.97 29.28
C LYS A 420 56.83 -27.83 28.20
N VAL A 421 57.33 -29.02 28.55
CA VAL A 421 57.96 -29.91 27.57
C VAL A 421 56.92 -30.59 26.68
N LEU A 422 55.74 -30.93 27.21
CA LEU A 422 54.61 -31.42 26.41
C LEU A 422 54.06 -30.36 25.44
N GLY A 423 54.13 -29.06 25.79
CA GLY A 423 53.71 -27.96 24.93
C GLY A 423 54.70 -27.58 23.82
N GLU A 424 55.96 -28.03 23.90
CA GLU A 424 56.98 -27.80 22.88
C GLU A 424 57.01 -28.92 21.81
N MET A 425 56.26 -30.01 22.00
CA MET A 425 56.22 -31.16 21.09
C MET A 425 54.87 -31.32 20.37
N LYS A 426 54.83 -32.19 19.35
CA LYS A 426 53.61 -32.46 18.58
C LYS A 426 52.63 -33.30 19.39
N ILE A 427 51.34 -33.09 19.14
CA ILE A 427 50.19 -33.74 19.79
C ILE A 427 50.37 -35.26 19.81
N ASP A 428 50.60 -35.88 18.65
CA ASP A 428 50.73 -37.34 18.54
C ASP A 428 51.86 -37.90 19.44
N GLU A 429 53.00 -37.20 19.51
CA GLU A 429 54.12 -37.62 20.38
C GLU A 429 53.82 -37.37 21.86
N ALA A 430 53.07 -36.32 22.18
CA ALA A 430 52.66 -36.00 23.55
C ALA A 430 51.59 -36.99 24.06
N GLU A 431 50.64 -37.45 23.24
CA GLU A 431 49.65 -38.47 23.63
C GLU A 431 50.31 -39.82 23.94
N GLU A 432 51.26 -40.25 23.10
CA GLU A 432 52.03 -41.48 23.35
C GLU A 432 52.79 -41.41 24.68
N LEU A 433 53.40 -40.27 25.00
CA LEU A 433 54.09 -40.08 26.28
C LEU A 433 53.14 -40.07 27.48
N VAL A 434 51.97 -39.43 27.36
CA VAL A 434 50.96 -39.43 28.43
C VAL A 434 50.40 -40.83 28.66
N GLY A 435 50.23 -41.64 27.60
CA GLY A 435 49.89 -43.06 27.72
C GLY A 435 50.94 -43.85 28.50
N LEU A 436 52.23 -43.64 28.20
CA LEU A 436 53.34 -44.27 28.92
C LEU A 436 53.46 -43.80 30.37
N PHE A 437 53.04 -42.56 30.70
CA PHE A 437 52.97 -42.10 32.09
C PHE A 437 51.90 -42.84 32.90
N GLY A 438 50.79 -43.22 32.27
CA GLY A 438 49.77 -44.08 32.87
C GLY A 438 50.27 -45.51 33.09
N GLU A 439 50.94 -46.10 32.09
CA GLU A 439 51.49 -47.46 32.18
C GLU A 439 52.60 -47.59 33.23
N ALA A 440 53.46 -46.57 33.34
CA ALA A 440 54.52 -46.53 34.34
C ALA A 440 54.05 -46.05 35.72
N ASN A 441 52.74 -45.78 35.90
CA ASN A 441 52.12 -45.28 37.12
C ASN A 441 52.84 -44.04 37.70
N ILE A 442 53.33 -43.17 36.81
CA ILE A 442 54.12 -41.97 37.15
C ILE A 442 53.20 -40.86 37.66
N LEU A 443 51.94 -40.84 37.21
CA LEU A 443 50.92 -39.88 37.63
C LEU A 443 50.00 -40.52 38.67
N SER A 444 50.08 -40.06 39.92
CA SER A 444 49.17 -40.47 40.98
C SER A 444 48.19 -39.36 41.34
N LEU A 445 46.90 -39.70 41.41
CA LEU A 445 45.82 -38.80 41.83
C LEU A 445 45.64 -38.99 43.35
N GLU A 446 45.96 -37.97 44.14
CA GLU A 446 45.66 -37.96 45.58
C GLU A 446 44.55 -36.94 45.85
N GLU A 447 43.47 -37.40 46.51
CA GLU A 447 42.43 -36.53 47.03
C GLU A 447 42.98 -35.84 48.29
N GLU A 448 43.19 -34.53 48.22
CA GLU A 448 43.60 -33.76 49.39
C GLU A 448 42.41 -33.70 50.36
N ILE A 449 42.51 -34.40 51.50
CA ILE A 449 41.44 -34.41 52.50
C ILE A 449 41.47 -33.06 53.22
N ILE A 450 40.58 -32.16 52.82
CA ILE A 450 40.42 -30.83 53.42
C ILE A 450 39.77 -30.99 54.81
N ASP A 451 40.49 -30.65 55.88
CA ASP A 451 39.92 -30.60 57.23
C ASP A 451 39.01 -29.36 57.37
N ALA A 452 37.71 -29.58 57.18
CA ALA A 452 36.67 -28.53 57.24
C ALA A 452 36.46 -27.91 58.64
N THR A 453 37.21 -28.31 59.66
CA THR A 453 37.09 -27.77 61.02
C THR A 453 37.95 -26.53 61.29
N THR A 454 38.98 -26.28 60.49
CA THR A 454 39.84 -25.08 60.56
C THR A 454 39.31 -23.94 59.68
N GLU A 455 39.62 -22.67 60.03
CA GLU A 455 39.17 -21.51 59.26
C GLU A 455 39.77 -21.44 57.85
N GLU A 456 40.98 -21.99 57.66
CA GLU A 456 41.66 -22.09 56.36
C GLU A 456 40.99 -23.15 55.46
N GLY A 457 40.62 -24.32 56.00
CA GLY A 457 39.90 -25.37 55.25
C GLY A 457 38.50 -24.96 54.80
N LYS A 458 37.80 -24.11 55.57
CA LYS A 458 36.50 -23.53 55.16
C LYS A 458 36.62 -22.50 54.04
N GLN A 459 37.77 -21.83 53.91
CA GLN A 459 38.03 -20.90 52.82
C GLN A 459 38.35 -21.66 51.53
N GLN A 460 39.18 -22.71 51.60
CA GLN A 460 39.49 -23.57 50.47
C GLN A 460 38.25 -24.29 49.91
N LEU A 461 37.35 -24.79 50.77
CA LEU A 461 36.06 -25.36 50.34
C LEU A 461 35.17 -24.36 49.59
N LYS A 462 35.15 -23.10 50.02
CA LYS A 462 34.37 -22.04 49.35
C LYS A 462 34.98 -21.62 48.01
N GLU A 463 36.30 -21.64 47.90
CA GLU A 463 37.01 -21.34 46.65
C GLU A 463 36.79 -22.44 45.61
N ILE A 464 36.78 -23.71 46.04
CA ILE A 464 36.47 -24.86 45.18
C ILE A 464 35.00 -24.82 44.69
N GLU A 465 34.04 -24.51 45.58
CA GLU A 465 32.64 -24.30 45.17
C GLU A 465 32.46 -23.10 44.23
N ALA A 466 33.23 -22.02 44.42
CA ALA A 466 33.19 -20.85 43.57
C ALA A 466 33.74 -21.14 42.17
N ALA A 467 34.87 -21.85 42.04
CA ALA A 467 35.45 -22.25 40.76
C ALA A 467 34.49 -23.12 39.94
N ALA A 468 33.83 -24.10 40.56
CA ALA A 468 32.81 -24.94 39.91
C ALA A 468 31.57 -24.16 39.44
N SER A 469 31.34 -22.94 39.96
CA SER A 469 30.23 -22.07 39.56
C SER A 469 30.57 -21.10 38.42
N VAL A 470 31.87 -20.87 38.14
CA VAL A 470 32.36 -19.96 37.09
C VAL A 470 32.32 -20.63 35.71
N ASP A 471 32.60 -21.93 35.61
CA ASP A 471 32.47 -22.70 34.36
C ASP A 471 31.03 -22.76 33.82
N LYS A 472 30.03 -22.52 34.67
CA LYS A 472 28.61 -22.41 34.25
C LYS A 472 28.21 -21.03 33.73
N LYS A 473 29.08 -20.01 33.82
CA LYS A 473 28.77 -18.61 33.47
C LYS A 473 29.45 -18.10 32.20
N GLU A 474 30.38 -18.84 31.59
CA GLU A 474 31.03 -18.45 30.34
C GLU A 474 30.26 -18.86 29.07
N GLU A 475 29.12 -19.57 29.18
CA GLU A 475 28.34 -20.03 28.02
C GLU A 475 27.35 -18.99 27.44
N TYR A 476 27.12 -17.83 28.07
CA TYR A 476 26.25 -16.78 27.52
C TYR A 476 26.77 -15.36 27.81
N GLY A 477 27.47 -14.78 26.84
CA GLY A 477 27.87 -13.36 26.84
C GLY A 477 26.84 -12.47 26.14
N ASP A 478 26.34 -11.46 26.87
CA ASP A 478 25.33 -10.48 26.45
C ASP A 478 25.93 -9.39 25.50
N PRO A 479 25.25 -8.94 24.42
CA PRO A 479 25.81 -7.96 23.48
C PRO A 479 25.47 -6.48 23.79
N ASP A 480 26.42 -5.60 23.49
CA ASP A 480 26.46 -4.14 23.70
C ASP A 480 25.40 -3.37 22.84
N PRO A 481 24.66 -2.36 23.37
CA PRO A 481 23.40 -1.88 22.78
C PRO A 481 23.54 -0.78 21.71
N ALA A 482 24.73 -0.58 21.13
CA ALA A 482 24.99 0.52 20.18
C ALA A 482 25.05 0.11 18.70
N MET A 483 24.73 -1.14 18.36
CA MET A 483 24.58 -1.60 16.98
C MET A 483 23.23 -2.30 16.81
N GLY A 484 22.47 -1.87 15.79
CA GLY A 484 21.26 -2.60 15.41
C GLY A 484 21.60 -4.08 15.13
N PRO A 485 20.74 -5.01 15.56
CA PRO A 485 21.06 -6.44 15.66
C PRO A 485 21.52 -7.05 14.33
N HIS A 486 21.07 -6.49 13.20
CA HIS A 486 21.36 -7.01 11.87
C HIS A 486 22.82 -6.88 11.43
N ILE A 487 23.51 -5.78 11.78
CA ILE A 487 24.90 -5.51 11.35
C ILE A 487 25.90 -6.38 12.14
N ALA A 488 25.61 -6.60 13.43
CA ALA A 488 26.41 -7.49 14.28
C ALA A 488 26.31 -8.94 13.79
N LEU A 489 25.11 -9.38 13.40
CA LEU A 489 24.81 -10.73 12.90
C LEU A 489 25.45 -10.99 11.53
N LEU A 490 25.40 -10.01 10.62
CA LEU A 490 26.08 -10.06 9.32
C LEU A 490 27.60 -10.19 9.47
N MET A 491 28.19 -9.44 10.38
CA MET A 491 29.64 -9.49 10.62
C MET A 491 30.08 -10.79 11.32
N ALA A 492 29.21 -11.40 12.11
CA ALA A 492 29.45 -12.72 12.71
C ALA A 492 29.33 -13.84 11.66
N ALA A 493 28.39 -13.74 10.72
CA ALA A 493 28.21 -14.70 9.63
C ALA A 493 29.41 -14.71 8.65
N VAL A 494 29.97 -13.54 8.32
CA VAL A 494 31.19 -13.44 7.49
C VAL A 494 32.41 -14.05 8.18
N ARG A 495 32.52 -13.96 9.52
CA ARG A 495 33.56 -14.66 10.29
C ARG A 495 33.39 -16.19 10.21
N LYS A 496 32.17 -16.72 10.35
CA LYS A 496 31.88 -18.17 10.23
C LYS A 496 32.14 -18.73 8.82
N LYS A 497 31.83 -17.97 7.77
CA LYS A 497 32.02 -18.40 6.37
C LYS A 497 33.50 -18.54 5.99
N LYS A 498 34.38 -17.79 6.64
CA LYS A 498 35.82 -17.87 6.37
C LYS A 498 36.52 -19.01 7.09
N VAL A 499 36.12 -19.29 8.34
CA VAL A 499 36.61 -20.46 9.10
C VAL A 499 36.26 -21.78 8.39
N THR A 500 35.12 -21.81 7.68
CA THR A 500 34.68 -22.99 6.91
C THR A 500 35.35 -23.12 5.54
N GLU A 501 35.70 -22.02 4.87
CA GLU A 501 36.51 -22.06 3.64
C GLU A 501 37.97 -22.47 3.89
N ASP A 502 38.57 -22.06 5.01
CA ASP A 502 39.94 -22.45 5.36
C ASP A 502 39.99 -23.95 5.80
N ALA A 503 38.94 -24.47 6.44
CA ALA A 503 38.81 -25.91 6.75
C ALA A 503 38.63 -26.80 5.50
N LEU A 504 38.13 -26.27 4.38
CA LEU A 504 37.94 -27.01 3.13
C LEU A 504 39.15 -26.95 2.17
N ARG A 505 40.13 -26.07 2.43
CA ARG A 505 41.41 -26.03 1.70
C ARG A 505 42.50 -26.91 2.32
N GLY A 506 42.25 -27.47 3.49
CA GLY A 506 43.17 -28.34 4.23
C GLY A 506 42.94 -29.85 4.08
N TYR A 507 42.13 -30.29 3.11
CA TYR A 507 41.91 -31.72 2.79
C TYR A 507 42.41 -32.10 1.40
#